data_AF-A0A368DCJ6-F1
#
_entry.id   AF-A0A368DCJ6-F1
#
_cell.length_a   1.000
_cell.length_b   1.000
_cell.length_c   1.000
_cell.angle_alpha   90.00
_cell.angle_beta   90.00
_cell.angle_gamma   90.00
#
_symmetry.space_group_name_H-M   'P 1'
#
loop_
_entity.id
_entity.type
_entity.pdbx_description
1 polymer ?
#
loop_
_entity_poly.entity_id
_entity_poly.type
_entity_poly.pdbx_seq_one_letter_code
_entity_poly.pdbx_strand_id
1 'polypeptide(L)'
;MGVKKKRLKKNDRLYKYVVIYVGTGFMMISPFFIDTSQGKVGMLIGLALITIQTQRTKQYNLSLLNLVGFCGYLYSLIKNL
;
A
#
# COMPACT_ATOMS: atom_id res chain seq x y z
N MET A 1 -29.40 11.07 -15.90
CA MET A 1 -28.05 11.50 -15.46
C MET A 1 -27.02 10.69 -16.22
N GLY A 2 -26.47 11.23 -17.32
CA GLY A 2 -25.57 10.48 -18.20
C GLY A 2 -24.19 10.33 -17.57
N VAL A 3 -23.83 9.11 -17.16
CA VAL A 3 -22.48 8.81 -16.67
C VAL A 3 -21.52 8.94 -17.87
N LYS A 4 -20.86 10.10 -18.01
CA LYS A 4 -19.77 10.26 -18.99
C LYS A 4 -18.65 9.28 -18.60
N LYS A 5 -18.56 8.17 -19.34
CA LYS A 5 -17.49 7.18 -19.21
C LYS A 5 -16.17 7.84 -19.67
N LYS A 6 -15.46 8.49 -18.73
CA LYS A 6 -14.12 9.05 -18.97
C LYS A 6 -13.22 7.91 -19.47
N ARG A 7 -12.65 8.02 -20.68
CA ARG A 7 -11.62 7.08 -21.14
C ARG A 7 -10.43 7.18 -20.17
N LEU A 8 -10.27 6.19 -19.28
CA LEU A 8 -9.12 6.13 -18.39
C LEU A 8 -7.84 6.03 -19.23
N LYS A 9 -6.92 6.99 -19.04
CA LYS A 9 -5.60 6.93 -19.66
C LYS A 9 -4.87 5.68 -19.17
N LYS A 10 -3.95 5.13 -19.95
CA LYS A 10 -3.21 3.89 -19.62
C LYS A 10 -2.60 3.94 -18.20
N ASN A 11 -2.13 5.12 -17.79
CA ASN A 11 -1.55 5.37 -16.46
C ASN A 11 -2.57 5.23 -15.32
N ASP A 12 -3.84 5.60 -15.52
CA ASP A 12 -4.89 5.42 -14.52
C ASP A 12 -5.22 3.94 -14.31
N ARG A 13 -5.18 3.13 -15.38
CA ARG A 13 -5.36 1.67 -15.26
C ARG A 13 -4.22 1.05 -14.48
N LEU A 14 -2.97 1.41 -14.79
CA LEU A 14 -1.80 0.92 -14.06
C LEU A 14 -1.90 1.28 -12.57
N TYR A 15 -2.22 2.53 -12.25
CA TYR A 15 -2.46 2.98 -10.87
C TYR A 15 -3.56 2.15 -10.19
N LYS A 16 -4.70 1.96 -10.85
CA LYS A 16 -5.81 1.20 -10.26
C LYS A 16 -5.45 -0.27 -10.01
N TYR A 17 -4.81 -0.95 -10.97
CA TYR A 17 -4.47 -2.36 -10.82
C TYR A 17 -3.30 -2.60 -9.89
N VAL A 18 -2.22 -1.85 -10.02
CA VAL A 18 -1.00 -2.07 -9.24
C VAL A 18 -1.10 -1.41 -7.87
N VAL A 19 -1.38 -0.11 -7.81
CA VAL A 19 -1.30 0.61 -6.53
C VAL A 19 -2.47 0.24 -5.62
N ILE A 20 -3.69 0.18 -6.17
CA ILE A 20 -4.87 -0.15 -5.36
C ILE A 20 -4.99 -1.65 -5.13
N TYR A 21 -5.21 -2.46 -6.16
CA TYR A 21 -5.51 -3.88 -5.93
C TYR A 21 -4.33 -4.69 -5.38
N VAL A 22 -3.12 -4.53 -5.94
CA VAL A 22 -1.94 -5.25 -5.41
C VAL A 22 -1.57 -4.72 -4.01
N GLY A 23 -1.58 -3.40 -3.80
CA GLY A 23 -1.32 -2.82 -2.48
C GLY A 23 -2.28 -3.29 -1.39
N THR A 24 -3.59 -3.35 -1.69
CA THR A 24 -4.58 -3.88 -0.76
C THR A 24 -4.40 -5.39 -0.54
N GLY A 25 -4.07 -6.16 -1.58
CA GLY A 25 -3.79 -7.60 -1.44
C GLY A 25 -2.63 -7.88 -0.49
N PHE A 26 -1.51 -7.15 -0.62
CA PHE A 26 -0.39 -7.24 0.31
C PHE A 26 -0.81 -6.89 1.74
N MET A 27 -1.61 -5.85 1.93
CA MET A 27 -2.10 -5.46 3.26
C MET A 27 -3.04 -6.48 3.90
N MET A 28 -3.78 -7.26 3.11
CA MET A 28 -4.61 -8.35 3.64
C MET A 28 -3.78 -9.59 3.99
N ILE A 29 -2.81 -9.96 3.15
CA ILE A 29 -2.10 -11.25 3.26
C ILE A 29 -0.90 -11.16 4.21
N SER A 30 -0.16 -10.05 4.17
CA SER A 30 1.11 -9.91 4.90
C SER A 30 0.99 -10.03 6.43
N PRO A 31 -0.08 -9.57 7.11
CA PRO A 31 -0.25 -9.75 8.55
C PRO A 31 -0.26 -11.21 8.99
N PHE A 32 -0.77 -12.12 8.17
CA PHE A 32 -0.82 -13.56 8.49
C PHE A 32 0.57 -14.20 8.56
N PHE A 33 1.58 -13.56 7.95
CA PHE A 33 2.95 -14.06 7.91
C PHE A 33 3.92 -13.13 8.64
N ILE A 34 3.43 -12.25 9.52
CA ILE A 34 4.22 -11.15 10.09
C ILE A 34 5.41 -11.60 10.95
N ASP A 35 5.35 -12.81 11.50
CA ASP A 35 6.46 -13.39 12.26
C ASP A 35 7.66 -13.74 11.37
N THR A 36 7.43 -13.92 10.06
CA THR A 36 8.49 -14.20 9.08
C THR A 36 9.04 -12.92 8.46
N SER A 37 10.32 -12.95 8.07
CA SER A 37 10.95 -11.83 7.34
C SER A 37 10.22 -11.51 6.02
N GLN A 38 9.64 -12.51 5.36
CA GLN A 38 8.87 -12.33 4.13
C GLN A 38 7.56 -11.57 4.36
N GLY A 39 6.82 -11.86 5.44
CA GLY A 39 5.60 -11.13 5.77
C GLY A 39 5.87 -9.67 6.13
N LYS A 40 6.98 -9.38 6.82
CA LYS A 40 7.40 -7.99 7.12
C LYS A 40 7.75 -7.21 5.86
N VAL A 41 8.46 -7.83 4.91
CA VAL A 41 8.76 -7.23 3.60
C VAL A 41 7.47 -7.01 2.80
N GLY A 42 6.53 -7.96 2.82
CA GLY A 42 5.21 -7.81 2.21
C GLY A 42 4.43 -6.62 2.80
N MET A 43 4.52 -6.43 4.12
CA MET A 43 3.90 -5.29 4.81
C MET A 43 4.51 -3.95 4.37
N LEU A 44 5.84 -3.88 4.23
CA LEU A 44 6.55 -2.70 3.73
C LEU A 44 6.12 -2.34 2.30
N ILE A 45 6.03 -3.33 1.41
CA ILE A 45 5.58 -3.12 0.02
C ILE A 45 4.12 -2.67 -0.01
N GLY A 46 3.24 -3.31 0.78
CA GLY A 46 1.84 -2.93 0.92
C GLY A 46 1.66 -1.49 1.43
N LEU A 47 2.41 -1.11 2.47
CA LEU A 47 2.42 0.24 3.03
C LEU A 47 2.93 1.28 2.03
N ALA A 48 3.98 0.98 1.27
CA ALA A 48 4.48 1.89 0.23
C ALA A 48 3.42 2.13 -0.86
N LEU A 49 2.74 1.07 -1.32
CA LEU A 49 1.69 1.16 -2.34
C LEU A 49 0.46 1.92 -1.82
N ILE A 50 -0.05 1.59 -0.64
CA ILE A 50 -1.20 2.31 -0.06
C ILE A 50 -0.83 3.76 0.27
N THR A 51 0.41 4.08 0.60
CA THR A 51 0.84 5.49 0.78
C THR A 51 0.66 6.31 -0.50
N ILE A 52 0.97 5.75 -1.68
CA ILE A 52 0.70 6.43 -2.95
C ILE A 52 -0.81 6.63 -3.15
N GLN A 53 -1.62 5.65 -2.74
CA GLN A 53 -3.08 5.75 -2.79
C GLN A 53 -3.61 6.86 -1.88
N THR A 54 -3.14 6.95 -0.63
CA THR A 54 -3.61 7.93 0.37
C THR A 54 -3.21 9.36 0.02
N GLN A 55 -2.06 9.55 -0.62
CA GLN A 55 -1.65 10.86 -1.17
C GLN A 55 -2.60 11.32 -2.28
N ARG A 56 -3.01 10.41 -3.17
CA ARG A 56 -3.97 10.73 -4.25
C ARG A 56 -5.36 11.07 -3.72
N THR A 57 -5.80 10.42 -2.65
CA THR A 57 -7.10 10.69 -2.00
C THR A 57 -7.05 11.84 -0.99
N LYS A 58 -5.88 12.49 -0.81
CA LYS A 58 -5.63 13.56 0.17
C LYS A 58 -5.91 13.15 1.63
N GLN A 59 -5.79 11.87 1.95
CA GLN A 59 -5.94 11.35 3.31
C GLN A 59 -4.62 11.44 4.08
N TYR A 60 -4.17 12.66 4.40
CA TYR A 60 -2.86 12.90 5.00
C TYR A 60 -2.66 12.22 6.35
N ASN A 61 -3.72 12.09 7.16
CA ASN A 61 -3.67 11.33 8.42
C ASN A 61 -3.25 9.87 8.14
N LEU A 62 -3.89 9.24 7.15
CA LEU A 62 -3.61 7.85 6.81
C LEU A 62 -2.25 7.69 6.13
N SER A 63 -1.81 8.67 5.35
CA SER A 63 -0.43 8.70 4.82
C SER A 63 0.62 8.73 5.93
N LEU A 64 0.40 9.52 6.99
CA LEU A 64 1.32 9.65 8.10
C LEU A 64 1.34 8.36 8.94
N LEU A 65 0.16 7.76 9.18
CA LEU A 65 0.03 6.45 9.81
C LEU A 65 0.77 5.36 9.01
N ASN A 66 0.61 5.34 7.69
CA ASN A 66 1.30 4.37 6.82
C ASN A 66 2.83 4.56 6.87
N LEU A 67 3.31 5.80 6.95
CA LEU A 67 4.74 6.09 7.06
C LEU A 67 5.31 5.62 8.40
N VAL A 68 4.62 5.90 9.52
CA VAL A 68 5.02 5.41 10.84
C VAL A 68 5.00 3.88 10.89
N GLY A 69 3.96 3.26 10.32
CA GLY A 69 3.89 1.81 10.16
C GLY A 69 5.05 1.25 9.34
N PHE A 70 5.41 1.91 8.25
CA PHE A 70 6.55 1.51 7.41
C PHE A 70 7.86 1.54 8.21
N CYS A 71 8.13 2.61 8.97
CA CYS A 71 9.30 2.69 9.84
C CYS A 71 9.29 1.59 10.92
N GLY A 72 8.13 1.28 11.50
CA GLY A 72 7.99 0.22 12.51
C GLY A 72 8.33 -1.16 11.95
N TYR A 73 7.80 -1.51 10.77
CA TYR A 73 8.12 -2.78 10.12
C TYR A 73 9.56 -2.84 9.62
N LEU A 74 10.13 -1.71 9.19
CA LEU A 74 11.54 -1.62 8.78
C LEU A 74 12.46 -1.87 9.98
N TYR A 75 12.19 -1.25 11.12
CA TYR A 75 12.93 -1.49 12.35
C TYR A 75 12.79 -2.94 12.84
N SER A 76 11.58 -3.50 12.81
CA SER A 76 11.32 -4.89 13.17
C SER A 76 12.08 -5.88 12.28
N LEU A 77 12.23 -5.57 10.99
CA LEU A 77 13.01 -6.36 10.05
C LEU A 77 14.51 -6.31 10.35
N ILE A 78 15.07 -5.11 10.59
CA ILE A 78 16.48 -4.93 10.96
C ILE A 78 16.79 -5.64 12.28
N LYS A 79 15.88 -5.60 13.26
CA LYS A 79 16.05 -6.25 14.57
C LYS A 79 15.90 -7.77 14.52
N ASN A 80 15.20 -8.32 13.54
CA ASN A 80 15.02 -9.77 13.37
C ASN A 80 16.03 -10.41 12.42
N LEU A 81 16.93 -9.62 11.85
CA LEU A 81 18.04 -10.09 11.02
C LEU A 81 19.24 -10.40 11.91
#